data_AF-A0A2E5E1H2-F1
#
_entry.id   AF-A0A2E5E1H2-F1
#
_cell.length_a   1.000
_cell.length_b   1.000
_cell.length_c   1.000
_cell.angle_alpha   90.00
_cell.angle_beta   90.00
_cell.angle_gamma   90.00
#
_symmetry.space_group_name_H-M   'P 1'
#
loop_
_entity.id
_entity.type
_entity.pdbx_description
1 polymer ?
#
loop_
_entity_poly.entity_id
_entity_poly.type
_entity_poly.pdbx_seq_one_letter_code
_entity_poly.pdbx_strand_id
1 'polypeptide(L)' 'MSKQSTPIELTQRQIDYLDQMAEKYGLLDRDKAVRCLINFACEESQEESRIFEEIRCLDC' A
#
# COMPACT_ATOMS: atom_id res chain seq x y z
N MET A 1 -0.86 -20.14 5.87
CA MET A 1 0.25 -19.55 5.10
C MET A 1 1.21 -18.86 6.07
N SER A 2 2.51 -19.03 5.90
CA SER A 2 3.53 -18.35 6.71
C SER A 2 3.73 -16.91 6.22
N LYS A 3 3.91 -15.97 7.15
CA LYS A 3 4.32 -14.61 6.81
C LYS A 3 5.81 -14.61 6.45
N GLN A 4 6.17 -13.92 5.39
CA GLN A 4 7.56 -13.65 5.00
C GLN A 4 7.83 -12.16 5.09
N SER A 5 9.04 -11.78 5.50
CA SER A 5 9.49 -10.38 5.49
C SER A 5 10.27 -10.14 4.20
N THR A 6 9.89 -9.09 3.47
CA THR A 6 10.51 -8.71 2.20
C THR A 6 10.81 -7.22 2.24
N PRO A 7 12.06 -6.78 2.07
CA PRO A 7 12.39 -5.36 2.00
C PRO A 7 11.86 -4.75 0.69
N ILE A 8 11.33 -3.54 0.77
CA ILE A 8 10.92 -2.72 -0.37
C ILE A 8 11.44 -1.30 -0.20
N GLU A 9 11.76 -0.66 -1.31
CA GLU A 9 12.15 0.75 -1.34
C GLU A 9 10.91 1.60 -1.63
N LEU A 10 10.70 2.64 -0.84
CA LEU A 10 9.58 3.56 -0.95
C LEU A 10 10.09 4.99 -0.83
N THR A 11 9.44 5.93 -1.53
CA THR A 11 9.72 7.35 -1.35
C THR A 11 9.23 7.82 0.03
N GLN A 12 9.78 8.95 0.53
CA GLN A 12 9.33 9.51 1.81
C GLN A 12 7.83 9.79 1.82
N ARG A 13 7.29 10.30 0.71
CA ARG A 13 5.86 10.56 0.56
C ARG A 13 5.00 9.30 0.70
N GLN A 14 5.45 8.18 0.14
CA GLN A 14 4.76 6.90 0.26
C GLN A 14 4.79 6.42 1.72
N ILE A 15 5.91 6.59 2.42
CA ILE A 15 6.03 6.28 3.85
C ILE A 15 5.08 7.15 4.67
N ASP A 16 5.06 8.47 4.43
CA ASP A 16 4.19 9.42 5.13
C ASP A 16 2.71 9.09 4.91
N TYR A 17 2.33 8.69 3.70
CA TYR A 17 0.97 8.23 3.39
C TYR A 17 0.59 6.99 4.22
N LEU A 18 1.49 6.00 4.32
CA LEU A 18 1.23 4.78 5.08
C LEU A 18 1.14 5.07 6.59
N ASP A 19 1.99 5.95 7.12
CA ASP A 19 1.94 6.38 8.52
C ASP A 19 0.63 7.12 8.82
N GLN A 20 0.20 8.02 7.93
CA GLN A 20 -1.10 8.70 8.03
C GLN A 20 -2.28 7.73 7.99
N MET A 21 -2.25 6.70 7.13
CA MET A 21 -3.31 5.69 7.09
C MET A 21 -3.30 4.81 8.34
N ALA A 22 -2.13 4.49 8.88
CA ALA A 22 -2.03 3.76 10.13
C ALA A 22 -2.64 4.55 11.29
N GLU A 23 -2.31 5.83 11.43
CA GLU A 23 -2.89 6.72 12.44
C GLU A 23 -4.41 6.86 12.25
N LYS A 24 -4.86 7.23 11.05
CA LYS A 24 -6.26 7.50 10.73
C LYS A 24 -7.18 6.32 11.04
N TYR A 25 -6.72 5.09 10.81
CA TYR A 25 -7.50 3.88 11.00
C TYR A 25 -7.11 3.09 12.27
N GLY A 26 -6.25 3.64 13.13
CA GLY A 26 -5.82 2.99 14.38
C GLY A 26 -5.10 1.65 14.15
N LEU A 27 -4.30 1.55 13.09
CA LEU A 27 -3.51 0.36 12.78
C LEU A 27 -2.23 0.35 13.61
N LEU A 28 -1.72 -0.86 13.90
CA LEU A 28 -0.52 -1.06 14.72
C LEU A 28 0.71 -0.35 14.13
N ASP A 29 0.88 -0.45 12.82
CA ASP A 29 2.05 0.01 12.08
C ASP A 29 1.73 0.24 10.60
N ARG A 30 2.68 0.87 9.90
CA ARG A 30 2.65 1.02 8.44
C ARG A 30 2.59 -0.32 7.71
N ASP A 31 3.18 -1.39 8.24
CA ASP A 31 3.13 -2.72 7.63
C ASP A 31 1.69 -3.21 7.53
N LYS A 32 0.83 -2.89 8.52
CA LYS A 32 -0.59 -3.18 8.46
C LYS A 32 -1.29 -2.35 7.40
N ALA A 33 -0.95 -1.08 7.25
CA ALA A 33 -1.49 -0.24 6.17
C ALA A 33 -1.15 -0.82 4.78
N VAL A 34 0.11 -1.21 4.56
CA VAL A 34 0.55 -1.87 3.32
C VAL A 34 -0.24 -3.15 3.06
N ARG A 35 -0.40 -4.01 4.09
CA ARG A 35 -1.19 -5.25 3.94
C ARG A 35 -2.65 -4.98 3.59
N CYS A 36 -3.26 -3.92 4.13
CA CYS A 36 -4.62 -3.55 3.76
C CYS A 36 -4.72 -3.18 2.27
N LEU A 37 -3.76 -2.41 1.75
CA LEU A 37 -3.70 -2.06 0.32
C LEU A 37 -3.51 -3.29 -0.57
N ILE A 38 -2.55 -4.16 -0.23
CA ILE A 38 -2.27 -5.38 -1.01
C ILE A 38 -3.47 -6.32 -0.98
N ASN A 39 -4.08 -6.54 0.20
CA ASN A 39 -5.26 -7.39 0.31
C ASN A 39 -6.41 -6.87 -0.55
N PHE A 40 -6.67 -5.56 -0.52
CA PHE A 40 -7.69 -4.95 -1.39
C PHE A 40 -7.41 -5.20 -2.86
N ALA A 41 -6.17 -5.00 -3.31
CA ALA A 41 -5.78 -5.27 -4.70
C ALA A 41 -5.93 -6.76 -5.09
N CYS A 42 -5.67 -7.69 -4.16
CA CYS A 42 -5.88 -9.12 -4.40
C CYS A 42 -7.36 -9.52 -4.43
N GLU A 43 -8.21 -8.90 -3.60
CA GLU A 43 -9.63 -9.20 -3.52
C GLU A 43 -10.42 -8.58 -4.69
N GLU A 44 -10.04 -7.38 -5.14
CA GLU A 44 -10.70 -6.62 -6.20
C GLU A 44 -9.92 -6.70 -7.52
N SER A 45 -9.62 -7.92 -7.99
CA SER A 45 -8.79 -8.17 -9.19
C SER A 45 -9.26 -7.45 -10.47
N GLN A 46 -10.55 -7.13 -10.58
CA GLN A 46 -11.10 -6.37 -11.70
C GLN A 46 -10.59 -4.92 -11.76
N GLU A 47 -10.03 -4.41 -10.67
CA GLU A 47 -9.48 -3.06 -10.56
C GLU A 47 -7.97 -3.00 -10.87
N GLU A 48 -7.32 -4.13 -11.20
CA GLU A 48 -5.87 -4.20 -11.47
C GLU A 48 -5.43 -3.21 -12.56
N SER A 49 -6.21 -3.05 -13.63
CA SER A 49 -5.90 -2.09 -14.70
C SER A 49 -5.82 -0.65 -14.17
N ARG A 50 -6.66 -0.28 -13.20
CA ARG A 50 -6.61 1.05 -12.56
C ARG A 50 -5.40 1.23 -11.64
N ILE A 51 -4.80 0.13 -11.18
CA ILE A 51 -3.59 0.15 -10.35
C ILE A 51 -2.34 0.22 -11.22
N PHE A 52 -2.29 -0.54 -12.31
CA PHE A 52 -1.07 -0.76 -13.11
C PHE A 52 -1.04 -0.04 -14.47
N GLU A 53 -2.18 0.27 -15.09
CA GLU A 53 -2.23 0.90 -16.43
C GLU A 53 -2.48 2.41 -16.36
N GLU A 54 -3.09 2.91 -15.27
CA GLU A 54 -3.25 4.34 -15.06
C GLU A 54 -1.92 5.00 -14.66
N ILE A 55 -1.42 5.91 -15.51
CA ILE A 55 -0.25 6.73 -15.17
C ILE A 55 -0.63 7.72 -14.08
N ARG A 56 -0.08 7.52 -12.88
CA ARG A 56 -0.20 8.48 -11.78
C ARG A 56 1.08 9.28 -11.65
N CYS A 57 1.04 10.48 -12.22
CA CYS A 57 2.08 11.48 -12.07
C CYS A 57 1.91 12.16 -10.70
N LEU A 58 2.23 11.43 -9.63
CA LEU A 58 2.27 11.99 -8.28
C LEU A 58 3.65 12.58 -7.99
N ASP A 59 4.71 11.96 -8.51
CA ASP A 59 6.10 12.36 -8.31
C ASP A 59 6.80 12.75 -9.63
N CYS A 60 6.03 13.18 -10.62
CA CYS A 60 6.51 14.01 -11.72
C CYS A 60 6.17 15.47 -11.37
#